data_AF-A0A945ADM6-F1
#
_entry.id   AF-A0A945ADM6-F1
#
_cell.length_a   1.000
_cell.length_b   1.000
_cell.length_c   1.000
_cell.angle_alpha   90.00
_cell.angle_beta   90.00
_cell.angle_gamma   90.00
#
_symmetry.space_group_name_H-M   'P 1'
#
loop_
_entity.id
_entity.type
_entity.pdbx_description
1 polymer ?
#
loop_
_entity_poly.entity_id
_entity_poly.type
_entity_poly.pdbx_seq_one_letter_code
_entity_poly.pdbx_strand_id
1 'polypeptide(L)'
;ITDDVLDFIGDSKTLGKPTGNDVREKKMTLPLIRAFRNCENGESEHIRIKVLNGVKTEEDWQEVITFIQRYRGIESAQEDAQAYAKSALESLDILQTSDARDALTLAVQHIVERDQ
;
A
#
# COMPACT_ATOMS: atom_id res chain seq x y z
N ILE A 1 -1.89 5.52 0.95
CA ILE A 1 -2.22 4.20 0.34
C ILE A 1 -1.32 3.90 -0.84
N THR A 2 -1.39 4.61 -1.98
CA THR A 2 -0.50 4.30 -3.11
C THR A 2 0.98 4.40 -2.73
N ASP A 3 1.36 5.45 -1.99
CA ASP A 3 2.73 5.60 -1.46
C ASP A 3 3.14 4.42 -0.56
N ASP A 4 2.27 4.02 0.37
CA ASP A 4 2.50 2.85 1.23
C ASP A 4 2.67 1.57 0.41
N VAL A 5 1.88 1.39 -0.65
CA VAL A 5 1.95 0.22 -1.55
C VAL A 5 3.27 0.21 -2.31
N LEU A 6 3.72 1.35 -2.80
CA LEU A 6 5.00 1.50 -3.52
C LEU A 6 6.20 1.14 -2.64
N ASP A 7 6.13 1.41 -1.33
CA ASP A 7 7.17 1.00 -0.39
C ASP A 7 7.35 -0.54 -0.34
N PHE A 8 6.34 -1.34 -0.71
CA PHE A 8 6.44 -2.81 -0.76
C PHE A 8 6.73 -3.37 -2.16
N ILE A 9 6.23 -2.73 -3.23
CA ILE A 9 6.33 -3.25 -4.61
C ILE A 9 7.68 -2.91 -5.25
N GLY A 10 8.36 -1.87 -4.76
CA GLY A 10 9.54 -1.33 -5.41
C GLY A 10 10.59 -2.38 -5.79
N ASP A 11 10.87 -2.52 -7.09
CA ASP A 11 12.07 -3.23 -7.50
C ASP A 11 13.27 -2.40 -6.98
N SER A 12 14.10 -3.03 -6.15
CA SER A 12 15.37 -2.46 -5.70
C SER A 12 16.19 -1.85 -6.85
N LYS A 13 16.00 -2.36 -8.09
CA LYS A 13 16.62 -1.82 -9.31
C LYS A 13 16.05 -0.50 -9.81
N THR A 14 14.77 -0.21 -9.58
CA THR A 14 14.07 0.97 -10.13
C THR A 14 14.05 2.14 -9.13
N LEU A 15 14.00 1.85 -7.83
CA LEU A 15 13.86 2.85 -6.76
C LEU A 15 15.14 3.17 -5.98
N GLY A 16 16.22 2.39 -6.17
CA GLY A 16 17.53 2.68 -5.58
C GLY A 16 17.59 2.68 -4.04
N LYS A 17 16.54 2.16 -3.38
CA LYS A 17 16.41 2.05 -1.92
C LYS A 17 15.88 0.67 -1.53
N PRO A 18 16.18 0.17 -0.32
CA PRO A 18 15.51 -1.01 0.21
C PRO A 18 14.00 -0.74 0.32
N THR A 19 13.17 -1.67 -0.15
CA THR A 19 11.71 -1.65 0.06
C THR A 19 11.36 -1.98 1.50
N GLY A 20 10.24 -1.45 2.01
CA GLY A 20 9.76 -1.73 3.35
C GLY A 20 10.36 -0.81 4.41
N ASN A 21 10.63 0.45 4.07
CA ASN A 21 11.15 1.42 5.03
C ASN A 21 10.12 1.68 6.12
N ASP A 22 8.83 1.76 5.76
CA ASP A 22 7.78 2.04 6.73
C ASP A 22 7.70 0.95 7.80
N VAL A 23 7.81 -0.31 7.39
CA VAL A 23 7.81 -1.44 8.33
C VAL A 23 9.07 -1.45 9.21
N ARG A 24 10.25 -1.13 8.65
CA ARG A 24 11.49 -1.00 9.42
C ARG A 24 11.42 0.15 10.44
N GLU A 25 10.69 1.22 10.11
CA GLU A 25 10.35 2.33 11.00
C GLU A 25 9.19 2.02 11.96
N LYS A 26 8.72 0.77 12.03
CA LYS A 26 7.65 0.29 12.91
C LYS A 26 6.27 0.87 12.58
N LYS A 27 6.07 1.38 11.37
CA LYS A 27 4.78 1.87 10.91
C LYS A 27 3.91 0.69 10.47
N MET A 28 2.67 0.72 10.93
CA MET A 28 1.63 -0.21 10.52
C MET A 28 0.83 0.41 9.38
N THR A 29 1.33 0.28 8.15
CA THR A 29 0.66 0.84 6.96
C THR A 29 -0.45 -0.08 6.46
N LEU A 30 -1.28 0.44 5.54
CA LEU A 30 -2.49 -0.26 5.10
C LEU A 30 -2.26 -1.66 4.51
N PRO A 31 -1.21 -1.92 3.70
CA PRO A 31 -0.93 -3.27 3.21
C PRO A 31 -0.77 -4.29 4.35
N LEU A 32 -0.05 -3.92 5.42
CA LEU A 32 0.16 -4.77 6.58
C LEU A 32 -1.11 -4.92 7.42
N ILE A 33 -1.88 -3.84 7.61
CA ILE A 33 -3.18 -3.89 8.31
C ILE A 33 -4.14 -4.85 7.59
N ARG A 34 -4.20 -4.79 6.25
CA ARG A 34 -5.04 -5.69 5.45
C ARG A 34 -4.59 -7.14 5.54
N ALA A 35 -3.28 -7.40 5.49
CA ALA A 35 -2.75 -8.74 5.70
C ALA A 35 -3.15 -9.31 7.08
N PHE A 36 -3.07 -8.50 8.14
CA PHE A 36 -3.53 -8.93 9.47
C PHE A 36 -5.03 -9.20 9.52
N ARG A 37 -5.85 -8.37 8.85
CA ARG A 37 -7.30 -8.56 8.82
C ARG A 37 -7.70 -9.82 8.05
N ASN A 38 -6.96 -10.16 7.00
CA ASN A 38 -7.21 -11.33 6.15
C ASN A 38 -6.60 -12.62 6.73
N CYS A 39 -5.77 -12.51 7.77
CA CYS A 39 -5.17 -13.64 8.48
C CYS A 39 -6.16 -14.20 9.52
N GLU A 40 -6.83 -15.29 9.17
CA GLU A 40 -7.83 -15.96 10.02
C GLU A 40 -7.22 -16.91 11.07
N ASN A 41 -5.91 -17.15 11.00
CA ASN A 41 -5.15 -18.07 11.85
C ASN A 41 -4.18 -17.32 12.79
N GLY A 42 -3.73 -17.99 13.86
CA GLY A 42 -2.87 -17.41 14.90
C GLY A 42 -1.45 -17.02 14.46
N GLU A 43 -1.13 -17.09 13.16
CA GLU A 43 0.19 -16.74 12.60
C GLU A 43 0.48 -15.23 12.68
N SER A 44 -0.54 -14.40 12.90
CA SER A 44 -0.42 -12.93 12.95
C SER A 44 0.37 -12.41 14.15
N GLU A 45 0.37 -13.08 15.30
CA GLU A 45 0.95 -12.51 16.52
C GLU A 45 2.48 -12.38 16.47
N HIS A 46 3.17 -13.40 15.94
CA HIS A 46 4.62 -13.35 15.76
C HIS A 46 5.04 -12.24 14.79
N ILE A 47 4.32 -12.06 13.68
CA ILE A 47 4.56 -10.98 12.72
C ILE A 47 4.30 -9.62 13.37
N ARG A 48 3.22 -9.47 14.14
CA ARG A 48 2.90 -8.23 14.87
C ARG A 48 4.04 -7.85 15.83
N ILE A 49 4.51 -8.81 16.63
CA ILE A 49 5.63 -8.60 17.57
C ILE A 49 6.89 -8.18 16.81
N LYS A 50 7.20 -8.84 15.69
CA LYS A 50 8.37 -8.54 14.86
C LYS A 50 8.34 -7.10 14.32
N VAL A 51 7.19 -6.66 13.80
CA VAL A 51 7.02 -5.28 13.30
C VAL A 51 7.13 -4.25 14.42
N LEU A 52 6.48 -4.47 15.57
CA LEU A 52 6.52 -3.53 16.71
C LEU A 52 7.90 -3.42 17.35
N ASN A 53 8.67 -4.51 17.37
CA ASN A 53 10.04 -4.51 17.86
C ASN A 53 11.04 -3.89 16.85
N GLY A 54 10.58 -3.64 15.62
CA GLY A 54 11.37 -3.21 14.48
C GLY A 54 11.98 -4.41 13.77
N VAL A 55 11.78 -4.46 12.45
CA VAL A 55 12.42 -5.42 11.56
C VAL A 55 13.93 -5.11 11.50
N LYS A 56 14.76 -6.01 12.02
CA LYS A 56 16.21 -5.76 12.19
C LYS A 56 17.07 -6.46 11.15
N THR A 57 16.61 -7.60 10.67
CA THR A 57 17.34 -8.45 9.72
C THR A 57 16.59 -8.56 8.40
N GLU A 58 17.30 -9.00 7.35
CA GLU A 58 16.66 -9.29 6.06
C GLU A 58 15.74 -10.52 6.15
N GLU A 59 16.05 -11.47 7.04
CA GLU A 59 15.17 -12.61 7.34
C GLU A 59 13.86 -12.14 8.01
N ASP A 60 13.95 -11.20 8.95
CA ASP A 60 12.78 -10.58 9.56
C ASP A 60 11.89 -9.91 8.50
N TRP A 61 12.52 -9.20 7.56
CA TRP A 61 11.81 -8.56 6.46
C TRP A 61 11.17 -9.59 5.54
N GLN A 62 11.88 -10.65 5.17
CA GLN A 62 11.38 -11.70 4.30
C GLN A 62 10.15 -12.40 4.89
N GLU A 63 10.12 -12.64 6.22
CA GLU A 63 8.94 -13.15 6.90
C GLU A 63 7.75 -12.19 6.79
N VAL A 64 7.97 -10.90 7.04
CA VAL A 64 6.90 -9.88 6.99
C VAL A 64 6.36 -9.71 5.58
N ILE A 65 7.20 -9.58 4.56
CA ILE A 65 6.73 -9.43 3.17
C ILE A 65 6.00 -10.69 2.69
N THR A 66 6.48 -11.88 3.07
CA THR A 66 5.82 -13.16 2.74
C THR A 66 4.45 -13.23 3.40
N PHE A 67 4.32 -12.79 4.65
CA PHE A 67 3.03 -12.69 5.34
C PHE A 67 2.09 -11.74 4.60
N ILE A 68 2.56 -10.54 4.25
CA ILE A 68 1.74 -9.54 3.55
C ILE A 68 1.24 -10.09 2.20
N GLN A 69 2.11 -10.74 1.43
CA GLN A 69 1.76 -11.36 0.15
C GLN A 69 0.77 -12.51 0.32
N ARG A 70 1.03 -13.44 1.26
CA ARG A 70 0.17 -14.61 1.54
C ARG A 70 -1.26 -14.19 1.85
N TYR A 71 -1.43 -13.11 2.62
CA TYR A 71 -2.75 -12.62 3.03
C TYR A 71 -3.25 -11.46 2.16
N ARG A 72 -2.71 -11.33 0.93
CA ARG A 72 -3.19 -10.37 -0.08
C ARG A 72 -3.24 -8.93 0.41
N GLY A 73 -2.31 -8.54 1.28
CA GLY A 73 -2.28 -7.22 1.92
C GLY A 73 -2.05 -6.09 0.93
N ILE A 74 -1.09 -6.27 0.00
CA ILE A 74 -0.77 -5.29 -1.05
C ILE A 74 -1.97 -5.09 -1.98
N GLU A 75 -2.52 -6.18 -2.52
CA GLU A 75 -3.66 -6.16 -3.43
C GLU A 75 -4.89 -5.53 -2.77
N SER A 76 -5.17 -5.90 -1.51
CA SER A 76 -6.29 -5.31 -0.74
C SER A 76 -6.13 -3.79 -0.54
N ALA A 77 -4.90 -3.31 -0.35
CA ALA A 77 -4.63 -1.88 -0.23
C ALA A 77 -4.72 -1.16 -1.59
N GLN A 78 -4.32 -1.80 -2.69
CA GLN A 78 -4.54 -1.28 -4.04
C GLN A 78 -6.03 -1.16 -4.37
N GLU A 79 -6.84 -2.17 -4.03
CA GLU A 79 -8.30 -2.12 -4.17
C GLU A 79 -8.91 -0.93 -3.38
N ASP A 80 -8.43 -0.69 -2.15
CA ASP A 80 -8.86 0.48 -1.37
C ASP A 80 -8.48 1.81 -2.07
N ALA A 81 -7.26 1.91 -2.61
CA ALA A 81 -6.83 3.10 -3.35
C ALA A 81 -7.70 3.37 -4.59
N GLN A 82 -7.99 2.31 -5.36
CA GLN A 82 -8.87 2.38 -6.52
C GLN A 82 -10.30 2.80 -6.14
N ALA A 83 -10.82 2.29 -5.02
CA ALA A 83 -12.14 2.68 -4.52
C ALA A 83 -12.19 4.18 -4.17
N TYR A 84 -11.16 4.71 -3.51
CA TYR A 84 -11.06 6.15 -3.24
C TYR A 84 -10.93 6.99 -4.52
N ALA A 85 -10.12 6.55 -5.49
CA ALA A 85 -10.00 7.25 -6.77
C ALA A 85 -11.33 7.29 -7.51
N LYS A 86 -12.05 6.17 -7.57
CA LYS A 86 -13.40 6.11 -8.15
C LYS A 86 -14.35 7.09 -7.47
N SER A 87 -14.39 7.09 -6.13
CA SER A 87 -15.24 8.02 -5.37
C SER A 87 -14.87 9.49 -5.60
N ALA A 88 -13.58 9.80 -5.74
CA ALA A 88 -13.11 11.13 -6.08
C ALA A 88 -13.57 11.57 -7.48
N LEU A 89 -13.49 10.67 -8.47
CA LEU A 89 -13.98 10.95 -9.84
C LEU A 89 -15.50 11.17 -9.85
N GLU A 90 -16.28 10.33 -9.17
CA GLU A 90 -17.73 10.51 -9.03
C GLU A 90 -18.08 11.85 -8.36
N SER A 91 -17.25 12.31 -7.43
CA SER A 91 -17.43 13.61 -6.77
C SER A 91 -17.18 14.81 -7.70
N LEU A 92 -16.46 14.62 -8.81
CA LEU A 92 -16.24 15.67 -9.82
C LEU A 92 -17.41 15.78 -10.81
N ASP A 93 -18.27 14.78 -10.92
CA ASP A 93 -19.37 14.75 -11.91
C ASP A 93 -20.43 15.84 -11.68
N ILE A 94 -20.55 16.34 -10.45
CA ILE A 94 -21.44 17.47 -10.13
C ILE A 94 -20.94 18.81 -10.69
N LEU A 95 -19.67 18.88 -11.07
CA LEU A 95 -19.03 20.09 -11.59
C LEU A 95 -19.18 20.18 -13.10
N GLN A 96 -19.42 21.40 -13.59
CA GLN A 96 -19.42 21.67 -15.02
C GLN A 96 -18.04 21.34 -15.63
N THR A 97 -18.06 20.85 -16.87
CA THR A 97 -16.86 20.60 -17.67
C THR A 97 -16.01 21.87 -17.75
N SER A 98 -14.73 21.77 -17.39
CA SER A 98 -13.77 22.85 -17.44
C SER A 98 -12.35 22.29 -17.37
N ASP A 99 -11.36 23.06 -17.83
CA ASP A 99 -9.95 22.67 -17.77
C ASP A 99 -9.51 22.31 -16.34
N ALA A 100 -10.05 23.00 -15.33
CA ALA A 100 -9.78 22.71 -13.93
C ALA A 100 -10.33 21.34 -13.49
N ARG A 101 -11.56 20.99 -13.91
CA ARG A 101 -12.15 19.68 -13.63
C ARG A 101 -11.33 18.57 -14.31
N ASP A 102 -10.94 18.78 -15.55
CA ASP A 102 -10.19 17.80 -16.32
C ASP A 102 -8.78 17.60 -15.75
N ALA A 103 -8.13 18.67 -15.27
CA ALA A 103 -6.87 18.57 -14.55
C ALA A 103 -6.98 17.77 -13.24
N LEU A 104 -8.07 17.92 -12.48
CA LEU A 104 -8.33 17.13 -11.27
C LEU A 104 -8.57 15.66 -11.60
N THR A 105 -9.35 15.36 -12.64
CA THR A 105 -9.57 13.99 -13.13
C THR A 105 -8.24 13.32 -13.48
N LEU A 106 -7.38 14.01 -14.25
CA LEU A 106 -6.06 13.50 -14.62
C LEU A 106 -5.17 13.26 -13.38
N ALA A 107 -5.21 14.17 -12.41
CA ALA A 107 -4.45 14.00 -11.17
C ALA A 107 -4.88 12.75 -10.38
N VAL A 108 -6.19 12.50 -10.28
CA VAL A 108 -6.73 11.31 -9.59
C VAL A 108 -6.29 10.02 -10.30
N GLN A 109 -6.42 9.96 -11.62
CA GLN A 109 -5.98 8.81 -12.42
C GLN A 109 -4.49 8.55 -12.25
N HIS A 110 -3.67 9.60 -12.35
CA HIS A 110 -2.22 9.50 -12.22
C HIS A 110 -1.76 9.00 -10.83
N ILE A 111 -2.47 9.36 -9.75
CA ILE A 111 -2.10 8.94 -8.38
C ILE A 111 -2.25 7.43 -8.17
N VAL A 112 -3.18 6.76 -8.86
CA VAL A 112 -3.42 5.31 -8.71
C VAL A 112 -2.77 4.45 -9.79
N GLU A 113 -2.36 5.05 -10.91
CA GLU A 113 -1.72 4.37 -12.05
C GLU A 113 -0.18 4.38 -11.99
N ARG A 114 0.42 4.83 -10.89
CA ARG A 114 1.86 5.10 -10.70
C ARG A 114 2.85 3.94 -10.97
N ASP A 115 2.37 2.77 -11.38
CA ASP A 115 3.12 1.53 -11.67
C ASP A 115 3.13 1.12 -13.16
N GLN A 116 2.94 2.06 -14.11
CA GLN A 116 3.22 1.85 -15.55
C GLN A 116 4.29 2.80 -16.10
#